data_AF-A0A2M8NEG1-F1
#
_entry.id   AF-A0A2M8NEG1-F1
#
_cell.length_a   1.000
_cell.length_b   1.000
_cell.length_c   1.000
_cell.angle_alpha   90.00
_cell.angle_beta   90.00
_cell.angle_gamma   90.00
#
_symmetry.space_group_name_H-M   'P 1'
#
loop_
_entity.id
_entity.type
_entity.pdbx_description
1 polymer ?
#
loop_
_entity_poly.entity_id
_entity_poly.type
_entity_poly.pdbx_seq_one_letter_code
_entity_poly.pdbx_strand_id
1 'polypeptide(L)'
;MADGSISTSLFEDVSAAASIQPRWTFKTEDEIRCSPIAFRDMALVGSYDTNMWAVKLDTGALVWKFPTRGGIASSPIIDESNRNVLFGSE
;
A
#
# COMPACT_ATOMS: atom_id res chain seq x y z
N MET A 1 17.96 31.44 -4.52
CA MET A 1 17.20 31.08 -5.73
C MET A 1 17.69 29.69 -6.14
N ALA A 2 17.09 28.63 -5.58
CA ALA A 2 17.40 27.26 -5.97
C ALA A 2 16.39 26.86 -7.03
N ASP A 3 16.86 26.49 -8.20
CA ASP A 3 16.06 26.01 -9.32
C ASP A 3 15.64 24.56 -9.03
N GLY A 4 14.44 24.42 -8.46
CA GLY A 4 13.80 23.13 -8.17
C GLY A 4 13.45 22.35 -9.44
N SER A 5 14.46 21.90 -10.17
CA SER A 5 14.30 20.91 -11.24
C SER A 5 14.03 19.55 -10.61
N ILE A 6 12.75 19.22 -10.46
CA ILE A 6 12.33 17.85 -10.20
C ILE A 6 12.56 17.09 -11.51
N SER A 7 13.48 16.14 -11.52
CA SER A 7 13.66 15.26 -12.67
C SER A 7 12.41 14.39 -12.84
N THR A 8 11.69 14.59 -13.94
CA THR A 8 10.55 13.75 -14.34
C THR A 8 11.00 12.47 -15.06
N SER A 9 12.32 12.21 -15.12
CA SER A 9 12.92 11.05 -15.79
C SER A 9 12.58 9.68 -15.17
N LEU A 10 11.79 9.65 -14.09
CA LEU A 10 11.31 8.42 -13.45
C LEU A 10 10.09 7.82 -14.15
N PHE A 11 9.45 8.56 -15.04
CA PHE A 11 8.34 8.08 -15.84
C PHE A 11 8.79 8.08 -17.29
N GLU A 12 8.91 6.89 -17.87
CA GLU A 12 9.13 6.74 -19.31
C GLU A 12 8.05 7.51 -20.07
N ASP A 13 8.42 8.08 -21.21
CA ASP A 13 7.49 8.75 -22.12
C ASP A 13 6.37 7.77 -22.50
N VAL A 14 5.16 8.00 -21.96
CA VAL A 14 3.97 7.16 -22.20
C VAL A 14 3.38 7.47 -23.59
N SER A 15 4.23 7.69 -24.60
CA SER A 15 3.81 7.95 -25.98
C SER A 15 3.39 6.67 -26.74
N ALA A 16 3.51 5.51 -26.10
CA ALA A 16 2.76 4.31 -26.44
C ALA A 16 1.89 3.92 -25.24
N ALA A 17 0.66 4.46 -25.18
CA ALA A 17 -0.30 4.13 -24.14
C ALA A 17 -0.78 2.68 -24.29
N ALA A 18 0.03 1.72 -23.83
CA ALA A 18 -0.50 0.45 -23.37
C ALA A 18 -1.52 0.79 -22.28
N SER A 19 -2.76 0.31 -22.41
CA SER A 19 -3.79 0.53 -21.41
C SER A 19 -3.27 0.12 -20.04
N ILE A 20 -3.44 0.94 -19.01
CA ILE A 20 -3.10 0.57 -17.63
C ILE A 20 -4.00 -0.62 -17.25
N GLN A 21 -3.40 -1.78 -16.99
CA GLN A 21 -4.08 -2.99 -16.57
C GLN A 21 -3.62 -3.41 -15.17
N PRO A 22 -4.50 -4.01 -14.34
CA PRO A 22 -4.10 -4.54 -13.05
C PRO A 22 -3.11 -5.69 -13.23
N ARG A 23 -1.95 -5.62 -12.56
CA ARG A 23 -0.97 -6.73 -12.53
C ARG A 23 -1.49 -7.94 -11.74
N TRP A 24 -2.20 -7.67 -10.65
CA TRP A 24 -2.87 -8.63 -9.80
C TRP A 24 -3.99 -7.92 -9.04
N THR A 25 -4.89 -8.69 -8.43
CA THR A 25 -5.93 -8.20 -7.53
C THR A 25 -5.90 -9.00 -6.23
N PHE A 26 -6.19 -8.33 -5.12
CA PHE A 26 -6.33 -8.93 -3.80
C PHE A 26 -7.67 -8.51 -3.21
N LYS A 27 -8.44 -9.47 -2.70
CA LYS A 27 -9.77 -9.23 -2.14
C LYS A 27 -9.70 -9.22 -0.61
N THR A 28 -10.16 -8.13 0.00
CA THR A 28 -10.51 -8.04 1.42
C THR A 28 -11.98 -8.42 1.62
N GLU A 29 -12.38 -8.71 2.84
CA GLU A 29 -13.77 -9.12 3.13
C GLU A 29 -14.71 -7.94 3.39
N ASP A 30 -14.15 -6.73 3.50
CA ASP A 30 -14.88 -5.48 3.63
C ASP A 30 -14.09 -4.31 3.01
N GLU A 31 -14.61 -3.09 3.14
CA GLU A 31 -14.12 -1.91 2.45
C GLU A 31 -12.68 -1.53 2.81
N ILE A 32 -11.96 -0.97 1.84
CA ILE A 32 -10.66 -0.33 2.04
C ILE A 32 -10.91 1.17 2.01
N ARG A 33 -10.73 1.84 3.16
CA ARG A 33 -10.91 3.28 3.31
C ARG A 33 -9.59 4.04 3.51
N CYS A 34 -8.47 3.33 3.54
CA CYS A 34 -7.14 3.90 3.75
C CYS A 34 -6.29 3.85 2.47
N SER A 35 -5.25 4.69 2.40
CA SER A 35 -4.18 4.52 1.40
C SER A 35 -3.22 3.42 1.85
N PRO A 36 -2.85 2.46 0.98
CA PRO A 36 -1.79 1.49 1.25
C PRO A 36 -0.42 2.13 1.40
N ILE A 37 0.51 1.43 2.06
CA ILE A 37 1.94 1.74 2.02
C ILE A 37 2.71 0.60 1.35
N ALA A 38 3.55 0.94 0.37
CA ALA A 38 4.53 0.01 -0.18
C ALA A 38 5.80 0.06 0.67
N PHE A 39 6.26 -1.10 1.14
CA PHE A 39 7.49 -1.23 1.89
C PHE A 39 8.21 -2.52 1.50
N ARG A 40 9.43 -2.38 0.94
CA ARG A 40 10.23 -3.48 0.40
C ARG A 40 9.47 -4.26 -0.69
N ASP A 41 9.19 -5.54 -0.47
CA ASP A 41 8.46 -6.44 -1.37
C ASP A 41 6.98 -6.56 -1.01
N MET A 42 6.47 -5.73 -0.09
CA MET A 42 5.10 -5.81 0.42
C MET A 42 4.32 -4.51 0.22
N ALA A 43 3.01 -4.64 0.03
CA ALA A 43 2.03 -3.58 0.26
C ALA A 43 1.28 -3.89 1.56
N LEU A 44 1.15 -2.90 2.45
CA LEU A 44 0.32 -3.00 3.64
C LEU A 44 -0.97 -2.19 3.46
N VAL A 45 -2.10 -2.81 3.79
CA VAL A 45 -3.45 -2.27 3.58
C VAL A 45 -4.31 -2.55 4.81
N GLY A 46 -4.90 -1.51 5.41
CA GLY A 46 -5.98 -1.68 6.39
C GLY A 46 -7.34 -1.85 5.72
N SER A 47 -8.20 -2.69 6.30
CA SER A 47 -9.59 -2.88 5.87
C SER A 47 -10.57 -2.72 7.03
N TYR A 48 -11.82 -2.38 6.68
CA TYR A 48 -12.96 -2.43 7.61
C TYR A 48 -13.30 -3.86 8.05
N ASP A 49 -12.73 -4.89 7.42
CA ASP A 49 -12.88 -6.29 7.83
C ASP A 49 -12.14 -6.65 9.12
N THR A 50 -11.63 -5.66 9.85
CA THR A 50 -10.85 -5.77 11.09
C THR A 50 -9.46 -6.39 10.90
N ASN A 51 -8.85 -6.26 9.72
CA ASN A 51 -7.48 -6.74 9.50
C ASN A 51 -6.57 -5.70 8.84
N MET A 52 -5.31 -5.71 9.27
CA MET A 52 -4.18 -5.19 8.52
C MET A 52 -3.63 -6.33 7.65
N TRP A 53 -3.57 -6.10 6.35
CA TRP A 53 -3.12 -7.06 5.34
C TRP A 53 -1.73 -6.70 4.85
N ALA A 54 -0.87 -7.70 4.66
CA ALA A 54 0.37 -7.57 3.92
C ALA A 54 0.37 -8.52 2.74
N VAL A 55 0.56 -7.97 1.54
CA VAL A 55 0.59 -8.74 0.29
C VAL A 55 1.87 -8.45 -0.47
N LYS A 56 2.37 -9.42 -1.22
CA LYS A 56 3.53 -9.23 -2.07
C LYS A 56 3.23 -8.26 -3.21
N LEU A 57 4.11 -7.30 -3.45
CA LEU A 57 3.96 -6.30 -4.52
C LEU A 57 4.00 -6.89 -5.94
N ASP A 58 4.69 -8.00 -6.15
CA ASP A 58 4.90 -8.61 -7.46
C ASP A 58 3.76 -9.52 -7.92
N THR A 59 3.07 -10.15 -6.97
CA THR A 59 2.17 -11.28 -7.16
C THR A 59 0.80 -11.10 -6.50
N GLY A 60 0.67 -10.17 -5.55
CA GLY A 60 -0.55 -10.01 -4.74
C GLY A 60 -0.75 -11.13 -3.71
N ALA A 61 0.22 -12.04 -3.55
CA ALA A 61 0.13 -13.15 -2.62
C ALA A 61 0.13 -12.66 -1.17
N LEU A 62 -0.75 -13.21 -0.33
CA LEU A 62 -0.78 -12.92 1.10
C LEU A 62 0.56 -13.30 1.75
N VAL A 63 1.15 -12.36 2.48
CA VAL A 63 2.33 -12.58 3.33
C VAL A 63 1.89 -12.82 4.76
N TRP A 64 1.09 -11.91 5.31
CA TRP A 64 0.51 -12.04 6.65
C TRP A 64 -0.77 -11.19 6.77
N LYS A 65 -1.55 -11.49 7.81
CA LYS A 65 -2.66 -10.64 8.27
C LYS A 65 -2.59 -10.46 9.77
N PHE A 66 -2.99 -9.29 10.26
CA PHE A 66 -3.05 -8.97 11.68
C PHE A 66 -4.47 -8.52 12.05
N PRO A 67 -5.18 -9.26 12.91
CA PRO A 67 -6.54 -8.91 13.31
C PRO A 67 -6.56 -7.80 14.37
N THR A 68 -7.53 -6.90 14.25
CA THR A 68 -7.88 -5.83 15.21
C THR A 68 -9.26 -6.08 15.80
N ARG A 69 -9.76 -5.13 16.62
CA ARG A 69 -11.10 -5.19 17.22
C ARG A 69 -12.14 -4.30 16.53
N GLY A 70 -11.72 -3.53 15.54
CA GLY A 70 -12.55 -2.64 14.74
C GLY A 70 -11.90 -2.37 13.39
N GLY A 71 -12.65 -1.71 12.50
CA GLY A 71 -12.20 -1.41 11.14
C GLY A 71 -10.96 -0.51 11.13
N ILE A 72 -10.15 -0.65 10.08
CA ILE A 72 -8.94 0.16 9.90
C ILE A 72 -9.19 1.16 8.77
N ALA A 73 -9.49 2.40 9.15
CA ALA A 73 -9.66 3.53 8.21
C ALA A 73 -8.38 4.34 8.00
N SER A 74 -7.43 4.26 8.94
CA SER A 74 -6.20 5.05 8.89
C SER A 74 -5.16 4.46 7.94
N SER A 75 -4.42 5.31 7.23
CA SER A 75 -3.24 4.89 6.49
C SER A 75 -2.12 4.43 7.42
N PRO A 76 -1.54 3.24 7.22
CA PRO A 76 -0.40 2.76 8.00
C PRO A 76 0.86 3.58 7.73
N ILE A 77 1.74 3.66 8.72
CA ILE A 77 3.11 4.18 8.57
C ILE A 77 4.13 3.13 9.00
N ILE A 78 5.31 3.18 8.39
CA ILE A 78 6.45 2.34 8.76
C ILE A 78 7.42 3.16 9.60
N ASP A 79 7.74 2.65 10.78
CA ASP A 79 8.89 3.10 11.56
C ASP A 79 10.00 2.06 11.41
N GLU A 80 10.88 2.29 10.43
CA GLU A 80 11.98 1.36 10.13
C GLU A 80 12.98 1.22 11.27
N SER A 81 13.20 2.30 12.02
CA SER A 81 14.20 2.33 13.10
C SER A 81 13.80 1.38 14.22
N ASN A 82 12.50 1.34 14.55
CA ASN A 82 11.96 0.47 15.58
C ASN A 82 11.30 -0.79 15.03
N ARG A 83 11.32 -0.99 13.70
CA ARG A 83 10.73 -2.14 13.00
C ARG A 83 9.22 -2.29 13.27
N ASN A 84 8.50 -1.17 13.34
CA ASN A 84 7.07 -1.13 13.64
C ASN A 84 6.24 -0.73 12.42
N VAL A 85 5.00 -1.22 12.39
CA VAL A 85 3.93 -0.69 11.54
C VAL A 85 2.91 -0.05 12.47
N LEU A 86 2.65 1.25 12.31
CA LEU A 86 1.70 1.99 13.14
C LEU A 86 0.45 2.29 12.34
N PHE A 87 -0.70 1.97 12.91
CA PHE A 87 -2.04 2.21 12.36
C PHE A 87 -3.06 2.24 13.51
N GLY A 88 -4.19 2.90 13.29
CA GLY A 88 -5.31 2.93 14.22
C GLY A 88 -6.42 2.00 13.78
N SER A 89 -7.14 1.40 14.74
CA SER A 89 -8.40 0.72 14.51
C SER A 89 -9.50 1.37 15.35
N GLU A 90 -10.75 1.26 14.89
CA GLU A 90 -11.95 1.62 15.66
C GLU A 90 -12.10 0.78 16.95
#